data_AF-B2CB05-F1
#
_entry.id   AF-B2CB05-F1
#
_cell.length_a   1.000
_cell.length_b   1.000
_cell.length_c   1.000
_cell.angle_alpha   90.00
_cell.angle_beta   90.00
_cell.angle_gamma   90.00
#
_symmetry.space_group_name_H-M   'P 1'
#
loop_
_entity.id
_entity.type
_entity.pdbx_description
1 polymer ?
#
loop_
_entity_poly.entity_id
_entity_poly.type
_entity_poly.pdbx_seq_one_letter_code
_entity_poly.pdbx_strand_id
1 'polypeptide(L)'
;LPTPANLSLWWNFGSLLGICLIVQIATGLFLAMHYTADTSMAFSSIAHTCRDVNYGWLLRNLHANGASFFFISIYLHIGRGMYYGSFLFKETWNIGVILFLLTMATAFVGYVLPW
;
A
#
# COMPACT_ATOMS: atom_id res chain seq x y z
N LEU A 1 -20.79 -12.66 -8.89
CA LEU A 1 -19.95 -13.05 -10.05
C LEU A 1 -19.73 -14.57 -9.96
N PRO A 2 -19.94 -15.37 -11.01
CA PRO A 2 -19.61 -16.80 -10.98
C PRO A 2 -18.12 -17.00 -10.67
N THR A 3 -17.83 -17.85 -9.69
CA THR A 3 -16.46 -18.08 -9.20
C THR A 3 -16.22 -19.59 -9.06
N PRO A 4 -15.04 -20.12 -9.44
CA PRO A 4 -14.72 -21.53 -9.19
C PRO A 4 -14.86 -21.89 -7.71
N ALA A 5 -15.46 -23.05 -7.42
CA ALA A 5 -15.71 -23.47 -6.04
C ALA A 5 -14.45 -23.88 -5.26
N ASN A 6 -13.35 -24.16 -5.96
CA ASN A 6 -12.11 -24.72 -5.42
C ASN A 6 -10.95 -23.72 -5.29
N LEU A 7 -11.24 -22.42 -5.27
CA LEU A 7 -10.21 -21.41 -5.00
C LEU A 7 -9.71 -21.53 -3.56
N SER A 8 -8.39 -21.61 -3.38
CA SER A 8 -7.75 -21.64 -2.07
C SER A 8 -7.58 -20.23 -1.48
N LEU A 9 -7.07 -20.15 -0.25
CA LEU A 9 -6.84 -18.87 0.44
C LEU A 9 -5.94 -17.90 -0.33
N TRP A 10 -5.07 -18.40 -1.22
CA TRP A 10 -4.19 -17.59 -2.05
C TRP A 10 -4.94 -16.60 -2.96
N TRP A 11 -6.24 -16.85 -3.26
CA TRP A 11 -7.05 -15.92 -4.04
C TRP A 11 -7.50 -14.67 -3.28
N ASN A 12 -7.38 -14.65 -1.95
CA ASN A 12 -7.74 -13.48 -1.14
C ASN A 12 -6.75 -12.31 -1.26
N PHE A 13 -5.51 -12.55 -1.72
CA PHE A 13 -4.54 -11.46 -1.83
C PHE A 13 -4.95 -10.38 -2.84
N GLY A 14 -5.85 -10.66 -3.78
CA GLY A 14 -6.43 -9.62 -4.64
C GLY A 14 -7.31 -8.62 -3.89
N SER A 15 -8.22 -9.10 -3.04
CA SER A 15 -9.08 -8.23 -2.24
C SER A 15 -8.30 -7.54 -1.12
N LEU A 16 -7.34 -8.24 -0.51
CA LEU A 16 -6.45 -7.63 0.49
C LEU A 16 -5.65 -6.46 -0.09
N LEU A 17 -5.15 -6.54 -1.32
CA LEU A 17 -4.50 -5.41 -2.00
C LEU A 17 -5.45 -4.21 -2.18
N GLY A 18 -6.72 -4.47 -2.53
CA GLY A 18 -7.75 -3.42 -2.59
C GLY A 18 -7.99 -2.75 -1.23
N ILE A 19 -8.04 -3.54 -0.15
CA ILE A 19 -8.16 -3.01 1.22
C ILE A 19 -6.91 -2.21 1.60
N CYS A 20 -5.70 -2.72 1.29
CA CYS A 20 -4.45 -2.00 1.53
C CYS A 20 -4.48 -0.63 0.84
N LEU A 21 -4.91 -0.57 -0.43
CA LEU A 21 -5.01 0.68 -1.17
C LEU A 21 -5.96 1.68 -0.49
N ILE A 22 -7.16 1.24 -0.08
CA ILE A 22 -8.12 2.10 0.61
C ILE A 22 -7.53 2.62 1.93
N VAL A 23 -6.91 1.74 2.72
CA VAL A 23 -6.27 2.13 3.98
C VAL A 23 -5.13 3.13 3.76
N GLN A 24 -4.27 2.91 2.76
CA GLN A 24 -3.17 3.83 2.45
C GLN A 24 -3.69 5.20 1.97
N ILE A 25 -4.73 5.24 1.12
CA ILE A 25 -5.33 6.51 0.68
C ILE A 25 -5.95 7.23 1.87
N ALA A 26 -6.77 6.56 2.67
CA ALA A 26 -7.44 7.18 3.80
C ALA A 26 -6.43 7.73 4.83
N THR A 27 -5.52 6.88 5.31
CA THR A 27 -4.49 7.31 6.28
C THR A 27 -3.56 8.37 5.69
N GLY A 28 -3.17 8.24 4.42
CA GLY A 28 -2.32 9.20 3.72
C GLY A 28 -2.96 10.59 3.59
N LEU A 29 -4.26 10.66 3.29
CA LEU A 29 -5.00 11.92 3.24
C LEU A 29 -5.03 12.62 4.60
N PHE A 30 -5.31 11.89 5.69
CA PHE A 30 -5.28 12.48 7.04
C PHE A 30 -3.88 12.95 7.44
N LEU A 31 -2.83 12.19 7.10
CA LEU A 31 -1.45 12.61 7.35
C LEU A 31 -1.07 13.85 6.53
N ALA A 32 -1.52 13.93 5.27
CA ALA A 32 -1.25 15.07 4.40
C ALA A 32 -1.87 16.38 4.92
N MET A 33 -2.99 16.33 5.65
CA MET A 33 -3.60 17.51 6.28
C MET A 33 -2.72 18.15 7.37
N HIS A 34 -1.74 17.42 7.90
CA HIS A 34 -0.83 17.88 8.96
C HIS A 34 0.64 17.95 8.53
N TYR A 35 0.96 17.49 7.31
CA TYR A 35 2.31 17.47 6.77
C TYR A 35 2.68 18.80 6.10
N THR A 36 3.93 19.23 6.25
CA THR A 36 4.47 20.42 5.56
C THR A 36 5.63 20.03 4.65
N ALA A 37 5.47 20.25 3.34
CA ALA A 37 6.45 19.90 2.31
C ALA A 37 7.55 20.95 2.13
N ASP A 38 8.25 21.27 3.23
CA ASP A 38 9.42 22.16 3.24
C ASP A 38 10.57 21.47 3.97
N THR A 39 11.79 21.52 3.42
CA THR A 39 12.96 20.80 3.98
C THR A 39 13.30 21.19 5.42
N SER A 40 12.97 22.41 5.86
CA SER A 40 13.18 22.85 7.24
C SER A 40 12.10 22.38 8.22
N MET A 41 10.94 21.95 7.71
CA MET A 41 9.75 21.59 8.50
C MET A 41 9.23 20.17 8.29
N ALA A 42 9.72 19.42 7.29
CA ALA A 42 9.21 18.09 6.94
C ALA A 42 9.26 17.14 8.15
N PHE A 43 10.44 16.95 8.74
CA PHE A 43 10.62 16.10 9.92
C PHE A 43 9.81 16.58 11.13
N SER A 44 9.83 17.89 11.41
CA SER A 44 9.13 18.46 12.58
C SER A 44 7.61 18.37 12.45
N SER A 45 7.05 18.48 11.23
CA SER A 45 5.61 18.32 10.97
C SER A 45 5.14 16.87 11.23
N ILE A 46 5.97 15.86 10.93
CA ILE A 46 5.67 14.47 11.29
C ILE A 46 5.78 14.25 12.79
N ALA A 47 6.79 14.84 13.45
CA ALA A 47 6.92 14.76 14.90
C ALA A 47 5.71 15.38 15.62
N HIS A 48 5.26 16.55 15.17
CA HIS A 48 4.03 17.21 15.61
C HIS A 48 2.80 16.31 15.39
N THR A 49 2.66 15.72 14.20
CA THR A 49 1.55 14.78 13.93
C THR A 49 1.55 13.61 14.90
N CYS A 50 2.71 13.03 15.22
CA CYS A 50 2.77 11.89 16.14
C CYS A 50 2.50 12.26 17.61
N ARG A 51 2.83 13.49 18.03
CA ARG A 51 2.80 13.90 19.45
C ARG A 51 1.57 14.71 19.82
N ASP A 52 1.10 15.55 18.91
CA ASP A 52 0.17 16.64 19.22
C ASP A 52 -1.17 16.51 18.48
N VAL A 53 -1.23 15.71 17.40
CA VAL A 53 -2.50 15.40 16.71
C VAL A 53 -3.18 14.20 17.37
N ASN A 54 -4.47 14.32 17.67
CA ASN A 54 -5.28 13.24 18.23
C ASN A 54 -5.18 11.97 17.37
N TYR A 55 -4.70 10.88 17.97
CA TYR A 55 -4.44 9.60 17.28
C TYR A 55 -3.47 9.69 16.07
N GLY A 56 -2.72 10.79 15.92
CA GLY A 56 -1.78 10.95 14.80
C GLY A 56 -0.66 9.91 14.80
N TRP A 57 -0.20 9.47 15.98
CA TRP A 57 0.74 8.35 16.10
C TRP A 57 0.16 7.05 15.51
N LEU A 58 -1.13 6.78 15.73
CA LEU A 58 -1.79 5.57 15.24
C LEU A 58 -1.90 5.64 13.72
N LEU A 59 -2.35 6.78 13.18
CA LEU A 59 -2.44 7.02 11.74
C LEU A 59 -1.08 6.86 11.04
N ARG A 60 -0.03 7.47 11.61
CA ARG A 60 1.33 7.36 11.06
C ARG A 60 1.82 5.92 11.07
N ASN A 61 1.61 5.20 12.16
CA ASN A 61 2.04 3.80 12.26
C ASN A 61 1.24 2.87 11.34
N LEU A 62 -0.07 3.09 11.19
CA LEU A 62 -0.90 2.37 10.23
C LEU A 62 -0.43 2.61 8.80
N HIS A 63 -0.15 3.86 8.41
CA HIS A 63 0.31 4.18 7.06
C HIS A 63 1.69 3.58 6.75
N ALA A 64 2.62 3.66 7.70
CA ALA A 64 3.98 3.13 7.54
C ALA A 64 4.01 1.59 7.50
N ASN A 65 3.34 0.91 8.44
CA ASN A 65 3.29 -0.56 8.46
C ASN A 65 2.36 -1.11 7.37
N GLY A 66 1.31 -0.36 7.01
CA GLY A 66 0.40 -0.66 5.92
C GLY A 66 1.12 -0.73 4.57
N ALA A 67 2.12 0.14 4.33
CA ALA A 67 2.98 0.04 3.16
C ALA A 67 3.73 -1.30 3.11
N SER A 68 4.33 -1.75 4.22
CA SER A 68 4.99 -3.06 4.29
C SER A 68 4.02 -4.22 4.04
N PHE A 69 2.82 -4.16 4.63
CA PHE A 69 1.79 -5.18 4.43
C PHE A 69 1.26 -5.21 2.98
N PHE A 70 1.22 -4.05 2.31
CA PHE A 70 0.94 -3.96 0.88
C PHE A 70 1.95 -4.78 0.07
N PHE A 71 3.26 -4.62 0.34
CA PHE A 71 4.28 -5.39 -0.35
C PHE A 71 4.24 -6.89 -0.04
N ILE A 72 3.96 -7.28 1.21
CA ILE A 72 3.73 -8.70 1.54
C ILE A 72 2.58 -9.24 0.69
N SER A 73 1.46 -8.52 0.64
CA SER A 73 0.28 -8.92 -0.14
C SER A 73 0.57 -8.99 -1.64
N ILE A 74 1.34 -8.04 -2.20
CA ILE A 74 1.62 -8.02 -3.64
C ILE A 74 2.58 -9.14 -4.04
N TYR A 75 3.59 -9.44 -3.22
CA TYR A 75 4.49 -10.56 -3.48
C TYR A 75 3.77 -11.90 -3.42
N LEU A 76 2.87 -12.10 -2.44
CA LEU A 76 2.06 -13.33 -2.37
C LEU A 76 1.05 -13.41 -3.53
N HIS A 77 0.47 -12.28 -3.95
CA HIS A 77 -0.41 -12.23 -5.12
C HIS A 77 0.32 -12.61 -6.42
N ILE A 78 1.52 -12.07 -6.64
CA ILE A 78 2.39 -12.38 -7.79
C ILE A 78 2.83 -13.85 -7.73
N GLY A 79 3.30 -14.31 -6.56
CA GLY A 79 3.72 -15.71 -6.33
C GLY A 79 2.62 -16.71 -6.66
N ARG A 80 1.38 -16.46 -6.19
CA ARG A 80 0.20 -17.23 -6.59
C ARG A 80 0.03 -17.24 -8.10
N GLY A 81 0.14 -16.08 -8.75
CA GLY A 81 -0.03 -15.94 -10.19
C GLY A 81 0.98 -16.76 -11.00
N MET A 82 2.23 -16.85 -10.52
CA MET A 82 3.26 -17.72 -11.09
C MET A 82 2.97 -19.19 -10.86
N TYR A 83 2.66 -19.59 -9.62
CA TYR A 83 2.45 -20.98 -9.23
C TYR A 83 1.27 -21.64 -9.97
N TYR A 84 0.15 -20.93 -10.12
CA TYR A 84 -1.06 -21.44 -10.76
C TYR A 84 -1.18 -21.07 -12.26
N GLY A 85 -0.13 -20.54 -12.88
CA GLY A 85 -0.15 -20.19 -14.30
C GLY A 85 -1.09 -19.04 -14.68
N SER A 86 -1.50 -18.20 -13.72
CA SER A 86 -2.42 -17.08 -13.97
C SER A 86 -1.80 -16.00 -14.86
N PHE A 87 -0.48 -15.98 -15.03
CA PHE A 87 0.22 -15.11 -16.01
C PHE A 87 -0.12 -15.41 -17.48
N LEU A 88 -0.84 -16.51 -17.76
CA LEU A 88 -1.39 -16.79 -19.08
C LEU A 88 -2.51 -15.81 -19.47
N PHE A 89 -3.18 -15.18 -18.49
CA PHE A 89 -4.08 -14.04 -18.73
C PHE A 89 -3.27 -12.77 -18.98
N LYS A 90 -2.74 -12.63 -20.21
CA LYS A 90 -1.70 -11.64 -20.56
C LYS A 90 -2.06 -10.20 -20.22
N GLU A 91 -3.26 -9.75 -20.57
CA GLU A 91 -3.68 -8.38 -20.28
C GLU A 91 -3.74 -8.11 -18.77
N THR A 92 -4.37 -9.02 -18.01
CA THR A 92 -4.44 -8.92 -16.54
C THR A 92 -3.05 -8.96 -15.91
N TRP A 93 -2.16 -9.82 -16.40
CA TRP A 93 -0.79 -9.93 -15.92
C TRP A 93 0.02 -8.65 -16.19
N ASN A 94 -0.05 -8.11 -17.41
CA ASN A 94 0.67 -6.90 -17.79
C ASN A 94 0.19 -5.67 -16.98
N ILE A 95 -1.12 -5.54 -16.75
CA ILE A 95 -1.65 -4.52 -15.83
C ILE A 95 -1.12 -4.74 -14.41
N GLY A 96 -1.07 -5.99 -13.94
CA GLY A 96 -0.48 -6.34 -12.64
C GLY A 96 0.98 -5.91 -12.49
N VAL A 97 1.79 -6.06 -13.55
CA VAL A 97 3.19 -5.58 -13.58
C VAL A 97 3.25 -4.06 -13.48
N ILE A 98 2.41 -3.34 -14.22
CA ILE A 98 2.33 -1.87 -14.14
C ILE A 98 1.94 -1.43 -12.73
N LEU A 99 0.91 -2.05 -12.13
CA LEU A 99 0.47 -1.76 -10.76
C LEU A 99 1.58 -2.01 -9.74
N PHE A 100 2.37 -3.07 -9.90
CA PHE A 100 3.52 -3.35 -9.05
C PHE A 100 4.57 -2.23 -9.14
N LEU A 101 4.94 -1.81 -10.35
CA LEU A 101 5.92 -0.73 -10.55
C LEU A 101 5.42 0.62 -9.99
N LEU A 102 4.16 0.95 -10.20
CA LEU A 102 3.55 2.17 -9.63
C LEU A 102 3.51 2.13 -8.09
N THR A 103 3.24 0.96 -7.50
CA THR A 103 3.27 0.77 -6.05
C THR A 103 4.69 0.97 -5.51
N MET A 104 5.72 0.44 -6.19
CA MET A 104 7.13 0.66 -5.86
C MET A 104 7.50 2.15 -5.90
N ALA A 105 7.18 2.83 -7.00
CA ALA A 105 7.46 4.26 -7.14
C ALA A 105 6.78 5.09 -6.04
N THR A 106 5.51 4.79 -5.75
CA THR A 106 4.74 5.47 -4.70
C THR A 106 5.37 5.28 -3.32
N ALA A 107 5.72 4.04 -2.96
CA ALA A 107 6.32 3.76 -1.67
C ALA A 107 7.71 4.38 -1.51
N PHE A 108 8.51 4.39 -2.57
CA PHE A 108 9.82 5.06 -2.59
C PHE A 108 9.68 6.55 -2.31
N VAL A 109 8.82 7.26 -3.06
CA VAL A 109 8.61 8.70 -2.86
C VAL A 109 8.00 8.98 -1.48
N GLY A 110 7.08 8.14 -1.01
CA GLY A 110 6.49 8.26 0.32
C GLY A 110 7.52 8.12 1.45
N TYR A 111 8.52 7.26 1.29
CA TYR A 111 9.60 7.07 2.28
C TYR A 111 10.53 8.29 2.40
N VAL A 112 10.60 9.13 1.37
CA VAL A 112 11.43 10.36 1.37
C VAL A 112 10.75 11.51 2.12
N LEU A 113 9.41 11.48 2.28
CA LEU A 113 8.64 12.58 2.89
C LEU A 113 9.02 12.93 4.34
N PRO A 114 9.38 11.97 5.22
CA PRO A 114 9.81 12.31 6.58
C PRO A 114 11.12 13.10 6.70
N TRP A 115 11.83 13.30 5.58
CA TRP A 115 13.20 13.83 5.57
C TRP A 115 14.12 13.03 6.51
#